data_AF-A0AAE4BVL7-F1
#
_entry.id   AF-A0AAE4BVL7-F1
#
_cell.length_a   1.000
_cell.length_b   1.000
_cell.length_c   1.000
_cell.angle_alpha   90.00
_cell.angle_beta   90.00
_cell.angle_gamma   90.00
#
_symmetry.space_group_name_H-M   'P 1'
#
loop_
_entity.id
_entity.type
_entity.pdbx_description
1 polymer ?
#
loop_
_entity_poly.entity_id
_entity_poly.type
_entity_poly.pdbx_seq_one_letter_code
_entity_poly.pdbx_strand_id
1 'polypeptide(L)'
;MSLLSIPMLNIGLKSNATITESLRHQLTNLYGLFLATIIGVTFTLLSLVYFKGLYHIPLAGTLTFGSSVLFFKYGAKRFIKFYMSVMPVFYSNWFASYFCDASLTPFVAVNILNLAFYPWTLVIFDIRTERKSIIYSYAIQILITTSFLFYSPYFTSNNFIDMGLLRSGTLASLTLIASIFFVIAGTVSNYLIYSEHNLKK
;
A
#
# COMPACT_ATOMS: atom_id res chain seq x y z
N MET A 1 -32.22 -3.19 -1.83
CA MET A 1 -30.92 -3.65 -1.30
C MET A 1 -30.42 -4.79 -2.18
N SER A 2 -29.49 -4.51 -3.09
CA SER A 2 -28.84 -5.51 -3.97
C SER A 2 -27.32 -5.29 -3.97
N LEU A 3 -26.73 -5.32 -2.79
CA LEU A 3 -25.29 -5.23 -2.58
C LEU A 3 -24.77 -6.65 -2.33
N LEU A 4 -23.80 -7.10 -3.14
CA LEU A 4 -23.17 -8.44 -3.16
C LEU A 4 -23.71 -9.43 -4.20
N SER A 5 -23.92 -9.00 -5.45
CA SER A 5 -23.72 -9.94 -6.56
C SER A 5 -22.21 -10.01 -6.85
N ILE A 6 -21.57 -11.04 -6.32
CA ILE A 6 -20.21 -11.43 -6.72
C ILE A 6 -20.23 -11.61 -8.25
N PRO A 7 -19.40 -10.91 -9.04
CA PRO A 7 -19.45 -10.95 -10.50
C PRO A 7 -18.76 -12.23 -11.03
N MET A 8 -19.15 -13.39 -10.52
CA MET A 8 -18.57 -14.68 -10.93
C MET A 8 -19.34 -15.39 -12.05
N LEU A 9 -20.47 -14.86 -12.54
CA LEU A 9 -21.37 -15.69 -13.35
C LEU A 9 -21.94 -15.07 -14.62
N ASN A 10 -21.26 -14.10 -15.25
CA ASN A 10 -21.70 -13.67 -16.57
C ASN A 10 -20.57 -13.13 -17.47
N ILE A 11 -19.54 -13.95 -17.72
CA ILE A 11 -18.48 -13.61 -18.68
C ILE A 11 -18.73 -14.42 -19.96
N GLY A 12 -19.75 -14.00 -20.70
CA GLY A 12 -19.90 -14.33 -22.11
C GLY A 12 -18.91 -13.50 -22.94
N LEU A 13 -17.96 -14.19 -23.56
CA LEU A 13 -17.23 -13.82 -24.79
C LEU A 13 -16.89 -12.33 -24.96
N LYS A 14 -16.05 -11.77 -24.09
CA LYS A 14 -15.26 -10.56 -24.40
C LYS A 14 -13.77 -10.91 -24.43
N SER A 15 -13.06 -10.37 -25.42
CA SER A 15 -11.63 -10.54 -25.69
C SER A 15 -10.79 -10.96 -24.47
N ASN A 16 -10.02 -12.04 -24.62
CA ASN A 16 -9.25 -12.69 -23.55
C ASN A 16 -8.33 -11.73 -22.76
N ALA A 17 -7.84 -10.65 -23.37
CA ALA A 17 -7.06 -9.63 -22.67
C ALA A 17 -7.91 -8.73 -21.75
N THR A 18 -9.13 -8.41 -22.16
CA THR A 18 -10.04 -7.53 -21.40
C THR A 18 -10.61 -8.17 -20.13
N ILE A 19 -10.78 -9.51 -20.10
CA ILE A 19 -11.29 -10.22 -18.92
C ILE A 19 -10.25 -10.21 -17.80
N THR A 20 -9.01 -10.58 -18.10
CA THR A 20 -7.91 -10.65 -17.13
C THR A 20 -7.60 -9.28 -16.52
N GLU A 21 -7.65 -8.23 -17.34
CA GLU A 21 -7.48 -6.86 -16.88
C GLU A 21 -8.63 -6.43 -15.95
N SER A 22 -9.88 -6.81 -16.28
CA SER A 22 -11.05 -6.49 -15.45
C SER A 22 -11.03 -7.17 -14.08
N LEU A 23 -10.64 -8.44 -14.01
CA LEU A 23 -10.51 -9.19 -12.75
C LEU A 23 -9.43 -8.56 -11.86
N ARG A 24 -8.28 -8.21 -12.44
CA ARG A 24 -7.20 -7.54 -11.69
C ARG A 24 -7.66 -6.18 -11.16
N HIS A 25 -8.39 -5.38 -11.96
CA HIS A 25 -8.94 -4.12 -11.46
C HIS A 25 -9.88 -4.31 -10.27
N GLN A 26 -10.74 -5.32 -10.30
CA GLN A 26 -11.62 -5.63 -9.17
C GLN A 26 -10.80 -6.03 -7.93
N LEU A 27 -9.79 -6.88 -8.09
CA LEU A 27 -8.89 -7.27 -7.00
C LEU A 27 -8.10 -6.07 -6.45
N THR A 28 -7.54 -5.22 -7.31
CA THR A 28 -6.81 -4.01 -6.88
C THR A 28 -7.74 -3.03 -6.15
N ASN A 29 -8.97 -2.83 -6.62
CA ASN A 29 -9.95 -2.00 -5.93
C ASN A 29 -10.36 -2.59 -4.58
N LEU A 30 -10.58 -3.91 -4.53
CA LEU A 30 -10.91 -4.62 -3.30
C LEU A 30 -9.78 -4.49 -2.28
N TYR A 31 -8.55 -4.83 -2.66
CA TYR A 31 -7.39 -4.71 -1.79
C TYR A 31 -7.09 -3.26 -1.42
N GLY A 32 -7.30 -2.30 -2.33
CA GLY A 32 -7.15 -0.87 -2.07
C GLY A 32 -8.15 -0.37 -1.04
N LEU A 33 -9.42 -0.81 -1.12
CA LEU A 33 -10.44 -0.55 -0.10
C LEU A 33 -10.10 -1.19 1.23
N PHE A 34 -9.61 -2.44 1.23
CA PHE A 34 -9.10 -3.11 2.43
C PHE A 34 -7.96 -2.32 3.06
N LEU A 35 -7.05 -1.77 2.26
CA LEU A 35 -5.93 -0.95 2.73
C LEU A 35 -6.44 0.37 3.33
N ALA A 36 -7.40 1.02 2.67
CA ALA A 36 -8.02 2.25 3.16
C ALA A 36 -8.78 2.04 4.48
N THR A 37 -9.50 0.92 4.61
CA THR A 37 -10.35 0.60 5.78
C THR A 37 -9.58 -0.09 6.90
N ILE A 38 -9.01 -1.28 6.68
CA ILE A 38 -8.36 -2.03 7.75
C ILE A 38 -7.08 -1.34 8.20
N ILE A 39 -6.24 -0.87 7.28
CA ILE A 39 -4.95 -0.29 7.66
C ILE A 39 -5.14 1.21 7.94
N GLY A 40 -5.69 1.96 6.99
CA GLY A 40 -5.81 3.41 7.11
C GLY A 40 -6.71 3.87 8.26
N VAL A 41 -7.94 3.35 8.38
CA VAL A 41 -8.85 3.76 9.49
C VAL A 41 -8.31 3.29 10.83
N THR A 42 -7.83 2.05 10.95
CA THR A 42 -7.26 1.55 12.21
C THR A 42 -6.06 2.38 12.64
N PHE A 43 -5.12 2.68 11.74
CA PHE A 43 -3.98 3.54 12.07
C PHE A 43 -4.39 4.98 12.37
N THR A 44 -5.46 5.48 11.74
CA THR A 44 -6.03 6.80 12.08
C THR A 44 -6.57 6.82 13.49
N LEU A 45 -7.36 5.81 13.88
CA LEU A 45 -7.90 5.67 15.24
C LEU A 45 -6.78 5.47 16.27
N LEU A 46 -5.80 4.61 15.99
CA LEU A 46 -4.62 4.44 16.83
C LEU A 46 -3.85 5.76 16.99
N SER A 47 -3.71 6.53 15.91
CA SER A 47 -3.03 7.82 15.96
C SER A 47 -3.80 8.88 16.75
N LEU A 48 -5.14 8.85 16.72
CA LEU A 48 -5.95 9.74 17.56
C LEU A 48 -5.78 9.46 19.06
N VAL A 49 -5.59 8.20 19.44
CA VAL A 49 -5.43 7.79 20.84
C VAL A 49 -3.98 7.94 21.31
N TYR A 50 -3.03 7.41 20.55
CA TYR A 50 -1.64 7.23 20.99
C TYR A 50 -0.64 8.23 20.39
N PHE A 51 -0.92 8.80 19.21
CA PHE A 51 -0.02 9.70 18.49
C PHE A 51 -0.71 11.02 18.19
N LYS A 52 -1.21 11.69 19.24
CA LYS A 52 -1.99 12.93 19.11
C LYS A 52 -1.28 13.94 18.21
N GLY A 53 -1.99 14.39 17.18
CA GLY A 53 -1.45 15.29 16.16
C GLY A 53 -0.94 14.61 14.89
N LEU A 54 -0.68 13.30 14.89
CA LEU A 54 -0.22 12.56 13.69
C LEU A 54 -1.33 11.88 12.89
N TYR A 55 -2.58 11.92 13.36
CA TYR A 55 -3.73 11.26 12.70
C TYR A 55 -3.98 11.71 11.25
N HIS A 56 -3.51 12.88 10.87
CA HIS A 56 -3.67 13.42 9.52
C HIS A 56 -2.91 12.59 8.46
N ILE A 57 -1.81 11.91 8.83
CA ILE A 57 -1.01 11.08 7.92
C ILE A 57 -1.76 9.80 7.50
N PRO A 58 -2.20 8.92 8.43
CA PRO A 58 -3.00 7.76 8.06
C PRO A 58 -4.36 8.15 7.47
N LEU A 59 -4.94 9.30 7.86
CA LEU A 59 -6.15 9.82 7.22
C LEU A 59 -5.91 10.19 5.75
N ALA A 60 -4.80 10.87 5.43
CA ALA A 60 -4.40 11.15 4.06
C ALA A 60 -4.18 9.84 3.28
N GLY A 61 -3.60 8.82 3.92
CA GLY A 61 -3.53 7.47 3.38
C GLY A 61 -4.91 6.89 3.04
N THR A 62 -5.85 6.87 3.99
CA THR A 62 -7.23 6.38 3.78
C THR A 62 -7.92 7.11 2.63
N LEU A 63 -7.82 8.44 2.56
CA LEU A 63 -8.42 9.22 1.48
C LEU A 63 -7.78 8.90 0.13
N THR A 64 -6.47 8.70 0.09
CA THR A 64 -5.72 8.37 -1.13
C THR A 64 -6.09 6.98 -1.67
N PHE A 65 -6.10 5.96 -0.80
CA PHE A 65 -6.48 4.61 -1.22
C PHE A 65 -7.99 4.50 -1.48
N GLY A 66 -8.83 5.21 -0.73
CA GLY A 66 -10.28 5.24 -0.93
C GLY A 66 -10.69 5.95 -2.24
N SER A 67 -10.06 7.08 -2.53
CA SER A 67 -10.32 7.83 -3.78
C SER A 67 -9.80 7.11 -5.03
N SER A 68 -8.82 6.20 -4.88
CA SER A 68 -8.31 5.42 -6.01
C SER A 68 -9.40 4.61 -6.73
N VAL A 69 -10.42 4.14 -6.00
CA VAL A 69 -11.61 3.46 -6.57
C VAL A 69 -12.38 4.37 -7.52
N LEU A 70 -12.52 5.66 -7.17
CA LEU A 70 -13.17 6.65 -8.01
C LEU A 70 -12.31 6.96 -9.23
N PHE A 71 -11.01 7.15 -9.05
CA PHE A 71 -10.10 7.43 -10.16
C PHE A 71 -10.02 6.28 -11.16
N PHE A 72 -10.10 5.02 -10.71
CA PHE A 72 -10.11 3.86 -11.62
C PHE A 72 -11.31 3.88 -12.57
N LYS A 73 -12.44 4.46 -12.15
CA LYS A 73 -13.64 4.65 -12.98
C LYS A 73 -13.42 5.65 -14.12
N TYR A 74 -12.52 6.62 -13.96
CA TYR A 74 -12.24 7.69 -14.94
C TYR A 74 -11.13 7.35 -15.95
N GLY A 75 -10.61 6.11 -15.97
CA GLY A 75 -9.79 5.60 -17.07
C GLY A 75 -8.29 5.85 -16.98
N ALA A 76 -7.78 6.61 -16.00
CA ALA A 76 -6.34 6.86 -15.80
C ALA A 76 -5.57 5.68 -15.16
N LYS A 77 -5.89 4.45 -15.57
CA LYS A 77 -5.53 3.19 -14.90
C LYS A 77 -4.03 3.06 -14.59
N ARG A 78 -3.14 3.35 -15.55
CA ARG A 78 -1.68 3.18 -15.37
C ARG A 78 -1.10 4.15 -14.35
N PHE A 79 -1.51 5.42 -14.42
CA PHE A 79 -1.06 6.43 -13.47
C PHE A 79 -1.55 6.12 -12.06
N ILE A 80 -2.81 5.72 -11.91
CA ILE A 80 -3.39 5.37 -10.61
C ILE A 80 -2.67 4.17 -10.00
N LYS A 81 -2.42 3.11 -10.80
CA LYS A 81 -1.63 1.96 -10.35
C LYS A 81 -0.25 2.38 -9.84
N PHE A 82 0.46 3.21 -10.60
CA PHE A 82 1.76 3.72 -10.21
C PHE A 82 1.68 4.54 -8.91
N TYR A 83 0.76 5.50 -8.86
CA TYR A 83 0.53 6.35 -7.70
C TYR A 83 0.22 5.51 -6.44
N MET A 84 -0.72 4.57 -6.53
CA MET A 84 -1.06 3.66 -5.44
C MET A 84 0.09 2.76 -5.00
N SER A 85 1.01 2.40 -5.89
CA SER A 85 2.17 1.57 -5.54
C SER A 85 3.23 2.34 -4.75
N VAL A 86 3.35 3.65 -5.01
CA VAL A 86 4.40 4.50 -4.44
C VAL A 86 3.96 5.19 -3.15
N MET A 87 2.70 5.61 -3.06
CA MET A 87 2.17 6.36 -1.92
C MET A 87 2.33 5.71 -0.55
N PRO A 88 2.20 4.38 -0.36
CA PRO A 88 2.40 3.78 0.97
C PRO A 88 3.80 4.06 1.54
N VAL A 89 4.83 3.98 0.69
CA VAL A 89 6.22 4.28 1.07
C VAL A 89 6.39 5.75 1.39
N PHE A 90 5.75 6.64 0.62
CA PHE A 90 5.73 8.07 0.91
C PHE A 90 5.11 8.37 2.28
N TYR A 91 3.94 7.80 2.59
CA TYR A 91 3.28 7.98 3.89
C TYR A 91 4.08 7.39 5.04
N SER A 92 4.73 6.25 4.83
CA SER A 92 5.62 5.65 5.82
C SER A 92 6.79 6.58 6.14
N ASN A 93 7.46 7.15 5.14
CA ASN A 93 8.52 8.15 5.36
C ASN A 93 8.01 9.44 6.00
N TRP A 94 6.81 9.89 5.64
CA TRP A 94 6.21 11.05 6.29
C TRP A 94 5.85 10.74 7.76
N PHE A 95 5.35 9.55 8.07
CA PHE A 95 5.14 9.14 9.44
C PHE A 95 6.48 9.09 10.20
N ALA A 96 7.52 8.53 9.57
CA ALA A 96 8.85 8.39 10.12
C ALA A 96 9.51 9.71 10.52
N SER A 97 9.31 10.79 9.77
CA SER A 97 9.93 12.08 10.06
C SER A 97 9.61 12.60 11.46
N TYR A 98 8.45 12.22 12.02
CA TYR A 98 8.03 12.63 13.35
C TYR A 98 8.68 11.83 14.49
N PHE A 99 9.30 10.70 14.18
CA PHE A 99 9.95 9.82 15.15
C PHE A 99 11.47 9.82 15.02
N CYS A 100 12.02 10.62 14.10
CA CYS A 100 13.45 10.82 13.97
C CYS A 100 13.92 11.89 14.95
N ASP A 101 15.03 11.62 15.60
CA ASP A 101 15.83 12.66 16.23
C ASP A 101 17.20 12.69 15.52
N ALA A 102 17.81 13.86 15.37
CA ALA A 102 19.12 14.01 14.74
C ALA A 102 20.22 13.16 15.43
N SER A 103 19.97 12.75 16.68
CA SER A 103 20.84 11.90 17.50
C SER A 103 20.46 10.41 17.51
N LEU A 104 19.23 10.05 17.10
CA LEU A 104 18.72 8.68 17.08
C LEU A 104 18.45 8.30 15.63
N THR A 105 19.37 7.52 15.05
CA THR A 105 19.18 6.95 13.72
C THR A 105 17.83 6.22 13.67
N PRO A 106 16.92 6.60 12.76
CA PRO A 106 15.56 6.07 12.73
C PRO A 106 15.54 4.73 12.00
N PHE A 107 16.29 3.74 12.48
CA PHE A 107 16.84 2.78 11.51
C PHE A 107 16.16 1.42 11.39
N VAL A 108 15.16 1.09 12.20
CA VAL A 108 14.57 -0.26 12.15
C VAL A 108 13.07 -0.24 11.90
N ALA A 109 12.26 0.38 12.75
CA ALA A 109 10.80 0.30 12.63
C ALA A 109 10.25 0.89 11.31
N VAL A 110 10.78 2.03 10.87
CA VAL A 110 10.37 2.71 9.63
C VAL A 110 10.81 1.94 8.39
N ASN A 111 12.04 1.43 8.39
CA ASN A 111 12.55 0.61 7.29
C ASN A 111 11.76 -0.70 7.16
N ILE A 112 11.35 -1.30 8.28
CA ILE A 112 10.44 -2.45 8.28
C ILE A 112 9.08 -2.07 7.69
N LEU A 113 8.58 -0.87 7.95
CA LEU A 113 7.30 -0.37 7.42
C LEU A 113 7.35 -0.07 5.92
N ASN A 114 8.46 0.48 5.44
CA ASN A 114 8.73 0.63 4.01
C ASN A 114 8.80 -0.73 3.30
N LEU A 115 9.54 -1.68 3.87
CA LEU A 115 9.67 -3.04 3.32
C LEU A 115 8.32 -3.76 3.30
N ALA A 116 7.46 -3.55 4.30
CA ALA A 116 6.13 -4.13 4.34
C ALA A 116 5.25 -3.70 3.16
N PHE A 117 5.47 -2.51 2.62
CA PHE A 117 4.71 -2.00 1.49
C PHE A 117 5.29 -2.34 0.12
N TYR A 118 6.52 -2.82 -0.01
CA TYR A 118 7.08 -3.21 -1.31
C TYR A 118 6.26 -4.31 -2.02
N PRO A 119 5.78 -5.36 -1.33
CA PRO A 119 4.93 -6.38 -1.93
C PRO A 119 3.61 -5.85 -2.53
N TRP A 120 3.13 -4.69 -2.08
CA TRP A 120 1.93 -4.04 -2.60
C TRP A 120 1.99 -3.78 -4.10
N THR A 121 3.18 -3.47 -4.63
CA THR A 121 3.41 -3.26 -6.07
C THR A 121 2.97 -4.47 -6.89
N LEU A 122 3.17 -5.69 -6.38
CA LEU A 122 2.80 -6.94 -7.06
C LEU A 122 1.30 -7.25 -6.98
N VAL A 123 0.60 -6.68 -5.98
CA VAL A 123 -0.86 -6.71 -5.90
C VAL A 123 -1.48 -5.86 -7.00
N ILE A 124 -0.84 -4.73 -7.33
CA ILE A 124 -1.32 -3.76 -8.31
C ILE A 124 -0.96 -4.18 -9.74
N PHE A 125 0.31 -4.48 -10.00
CA PHE A 125 0.83 -4.71 -11.34
C PHE A 125 1.01 -6.17 -11.68
N ASP A 126 0.61 -6.57 -12.89
CA ASP A 126 0.81 -7.93 -13.36
C ASP A 126 2.30 -8.15 -13.72
N ILE A 127 2.93 -9.11 -13.06
CA ILE A 127 4.36 -9.44 -13.25
C ILE A 127 4.70 -9.95 -14.66
N ARG A 128 3.71 -10.35 -15.46
CA ARG A 128 3.94 -10.81 -16.83
C ARG A 128 3.92 -9.67 -17.83
N THR A 129 2.89 -8.83 -17.73
CA THR A 129 2.60 -7.80 -18.73
C THR A 129 3.14 -6.43 -18.35
N GLU A 130 3.29 -6.14 -17.06
CA GLU A 130 3.62 -4.80 -16.53
C GLU A 130 5.00 -4.74 -15.82
N ARG A 131 5.94 -5.63 -16.19
CA ARG A 131 7.29 -5.71 -15.58
C ARG A 131 8.01 -4.37 -15.51
N LYS A 132 7.97 -3.58 -16.59
CA LYS A 132 8.60 -2.26 -16.63
C LYS A 132 8.01 -1.34 -15.55
N SER A 133 6.69 -1.31 -15.41
CA SER A 133 6.00 -0.51 -14.38
C SER A 133 6.37 -0.96 -12.97
N ILE A 134 6.51 -2.26 -12.73
CA ILE A 134 6.98 -2.79 -11.44
C ILE A 134 8.39 -2.30 -11.13
N ILE A 135 9.32 -2.44 -12.07
CA ILE A 135 10.71 -1.99 -11.91
C ILE A 135 10.77 -0.49 -11.64
N TYR A 136 10.04 0.32 -12.41
CA TYR A 136 9.98 1.77 -12.19
C TYR A 136 9.37 2.11 -10.82
N SER A 137 8.32 1.42 -10.40
CA SER A 137 7.70 1.64 -9.09
C SER A 137 8.67 1.32 -7.96
N TYR A 138 9.39 0.20 -8.05
CA TYR A 138 10.42 -0.13 -7.05
C TYR A 138 11.60 0.84 -7.06
N ALA A 139 12.07 1.27 -8.23
CA ALA A 139 13.13 2.26 -8.32
C ALA A 139 12.72 3.57 -7.61
N ILE A 140 11.49 4.03 -7.82
CA ILE A 140 10.96 5.23 -7.15
C ILE A 140 10.76 5.00 -5.65
N GLN A 141 10.26 3.84 -5.23
CA GLN A 141 10.13 3.50 -3.80
C GLN A 141 11.48 3.49 -3.08
N ILE A 142 12.51 2.92 -3.73
CA ILE A 142 13.90 2.95 -3.23
C ILE A 142 14.38 4.39 -3.14
N LEU A 143 14.16 5.19 -4.19
CA LEU A 143 14.59 6.60 -4.22
C LEU A 143 13.91 7.43 -3.11
N ILE A 144 12.62 7.21 -2.87
CA ILE A 144 11.90 7.83 -1.74
C ILE A 144 12.51 7.36 -0.41
N THR A 145 12.72 6.06 -0.24
CA THR A 145 13.31 5.50 0.99
C THR A 145 14.70 6.05 1.25
N THR A 146 15.57 6.11 0.24
CA THR A 146 16.94 6.64 0.39
C THR A 146 16.95 8.16 0.53
N SER A 147 16.03 8.87 -0.11
CA SER A 147 15.89 10.33 0.05
C SER A 147 15.69 10.74 1.50
N PHE A 148 15.04 9.88 2.29
CA PHE A 148 14.85 10.08 3.73
C PHE A 148 16.16 10.30 4.48
N LEU A 149 17.23 9.63 4.09
CA LEU A 149 18.55 9.78 4.72
C LEU A 149 19.13 11.19 4.55
N PHE A 150 18.74 11.90 3.50
CA PHE A 150 19.25 13.25 3.22
C PHE A 150 18.52 14.31 4.05
N TYR A 151 17.22 14.14 4.29
CA TYR A 151 16.43 15.14 5.00
C TYR A 151 16.12 14.76 6.46
N SER A 152 16.33 13.50 6.87
CA SER A 152 16.09 13.07 8.26
C SER A 152 16.89 13.85 9.32
N PRO A 153 18.14 14.31 9.09
CA PRO A 153 18.87 15.08 10.09
C PRO A 153 18.27 16.47 10.37
N TYR A 154 17.40 16.97 9.48
CA TYR A 154 16.74 18.26 9.63
C TYR A 154 15.46 18.18 10.47
N PHE A 155 15.02 16.98 10.86
CA PHE A 155 13.89 16.82 11.77
C PHE A 155 14.37 16.85 13.21
N THR A 156 13.78 17.76 13.98
CA THR A 156 13.86 17.75 15.44
C THR A 156 12.72 16.91 15.99
N SER A 157 13.04 15.91 16.81
CA SER A 157 12.05 15.12 17.52
C SER A 157 11.07 16.04 18.25
N ASN A 158 9.78 15.91 17.93
CA ASN A 158 8.75 16.63 18.67
C ASN A 158 8.57 15.94 20.03
N ASN A 159 8.91 16.64 21.11
CA ASN A 159 8.80 16.19 22.52
C ASN A 159 7.37 15.80 22.97
N PHE A 160 6.38 15.82 22.08
CA PHE A 160 4.97 15.56 22.37
C PHE A 160 4.49 14.17 21.94
N ILE A 161 5.36 13.34 21.36
CA ILE A 161 4.98 12.02 20.84
C ILE A 161 5.43 10.93 21.82
N ASP A 162 4.46 10.13 22.30
CA ASP A 162 4.75 8.99 23.17
C ASP A 162 5.43 7.87 22.37
N MET A 163 6.72 7.66 22.66
CA MET A 163 7.54 6.63 22.03
C MET A 163 7.29 5.22 22.60
N GLY A 164 6.40 5.06 23.59
CA GLY A 164 6.14 3.79 24.28
C GLY A 164 5.75 2.64 23.34
N LEU A 165 4.89 2.89 22.36
CA LEU A 165 4.46 1.91 21.36
C LEU A 165 5.56 1.50 20.36
N LEU A 166 6.51 2.40 20.12
CA LEU A 166 7.69 2.11 19.30
C LEU A 166 8.70 1.27 20.09
N ARG A 167 8.88 1.59 21.37
CA ARG A 167 9.78 0.88 22.28
C ARG A 167 9.27 -0.49 22.70
N SER A 168 7.95 -0.68 22.79
CA SER A 168 7.32 -1.96 23.15
C SER A 168 7.39 -3.02 22.04
N GLY A 169 7.81 -2.65 20.82
CA GLY A 169 7.90 -3.55 19.67
C GLY A 169 6.55 -3.91 19.03
N THR A 170 5.42 -3.49 19.60
CA THR A 170 4.07 -3.81 19.09
C THR A 170 3.87 -3.31 17.66
N LEU A 171 4.40 -2.13 17.33
CA LEU A 171 4.35 -1.59 15.97
C LEU A 171 5.13 -2.48 14.98
N ALA A 172 6.27 -3.04 15.39
CA ALA A 172 7.06 -3.93 14.55
C ALA A 172 6.29 -5.22 14.21
N SER A 173 5.60 -5.80 15.20
CA SER A 173 4.74 -6.98 14.97
C SER A 173 3.57 -6.68 14.03
N LEU A 174 2.87 -5.56 14.20
CA LEU A 174 1.79 -5.14 13.30
C LEU A 174 2.28 -4.95 11.87
N THR A 175 3.46 -4.35 11.74
CA THR A 175 4.10 -4.10 10.44
C THR A 175 4.50 -5.40 9.73
N LEU A 176 5.04 -6.36 10.49
CA LEU A 176 5.40 -7.68 9.98
C LEU A 176 4.16 -8.46 9.51
N ILE A 177 3.07 -8.42 10.27
CA ILE A 177 1.79 -9.04 9.88
C ILE A 177 1.25 -8.41 8.59
N ALA A 178 1.28 -7.08 8.48
CA ALA A 178 0.87 -6.37 7.27
C ALA A 178 1.74 -6.76 6.06
N SER A 179 3.06 -6.87 6.25
CA SER A 179 4.00 -7.33 5.21
C SER A 179 3.64 -8.72 4.69
N ILE A 180 3.44 -9.68 5.60
CA ILE A 180 3.07 -11.06 5.23
C ILE A 180 1.75 -11.07 4.46
N PHE A 181 0.76 -10.32 4.93
CA PHE A 181 -0.52 -10.19 4.25
C PHE A 181 -0.36 -9.71 2.80
N PHE A 182 0.45 -8.68 2.56
CA PHE A 182 0.65 -8.17 1.19
C PHE A 182 1.43 -9.13 0.29
N VAL A 183 2.40 -9.86 0.84
CA VAL A 183 3.09 -10.92 0.08
C VAL A 183 2.10 -12.01 -0.35
N ILE A 184 1.25 -12.46 0.57
CA ILE A 184 0.22 -13.47 0.27
C ILE A 184 -0.78 -12.91 -0.76
N ALA A 185 -1.30 -11.70 -0.55
CA ALA A 185 -2.26 -11.08 -1.47
C ALA A 185 -1.67 -10.90 -2.88
N GLY A 186 -0.40 -10.46 -2.98
CA GLY A 186 0.30 -10.32 -4.25
C GLY A 186 0.48 -11.66 -4.94
N THR A 187 0.87 -12.69 -4.19
CA THR A 187 1.06 -14.05 -4.71
C THR A 187 -0.25 -14.64 -5.22
N VAL A 188 -1.33 -14.55 -4.42
CA VAL A 188 -2.67 -15.03 -4.78
C VAL A 188 -3.21 -14.28 -6.00
N SER A 189 -3.07 -12.95 -6.04
CA SER A 189 -3.52 -12.15 -7.19
C SER A 189 -2.80 -12.56 -8.48
N ASN A 190 -1.48 -12.77 -8.43
CA ASN A 190 -0.72 -13.22 -9.60
C ASN A 190 -1.05 -14.68 -9.99
N TYR A 191 -1.27 -15.56 -9.01
CA TYR A 191 -1.63 -16.97 -9.25
C TYR A 191 -3.01 -17.13 -9.87
N LEU A 192 -4.04 -16.43 -9.36
CA LEU A 192 -5.40 -16.49 -9.90
C LEU A 192 -5.44 -16.04 -11.37
N ILE A 193 -4.74 -14.95 -11.67
CA ILE A 193 -4.60 -14.44 -13.03
C ILE A 193 -3.87 -15.44 -13.93
N TYR A 194 -2.88 -16.14 -13.40
CA TYR A 194 -2.14 -17.14 -14.14
C TYR A 194 -2.99 -18.38 -14.45
N SER A 195 -3.72 -18.89 -13.46
CA SER A 195 -4.58 -20.07 -13.60
C SER A 195 -5.66 -19.85 -14.67
N GLU A 196 -6.32 -18.69 -14.66
CA GLU A 196 -7.32 -18.37 -15.71
C GLU A 196 -6.72 -18.30 -17.12
N HIS A 197 -5.47 -17.83 -17.25
CA HIS A 197 -4.80 -17.74 -18.55
C HIS A 197 -4.39 -19.12 -19.09
N ASN A 198 -4.08 -20.08 -18.22
CA ASN A 198 -3.66 -21.43 -18.64
C ASN A 198 -4.82 -22.38 -18.88
N LEU A 199 -5.92 -22.26 -18.13
CA LEU A 199 -7.12 -23.10 -18.31
C LEU A 199 -7.88 -22.82 -19.62
N LYS A 200 -7.51 -21.77 -20.35
CA LYS A 200 -8.17 -21.30 -21.58
C LYS A 200 -7.26 -21.36 -22.82
N LYS A 201 -6.10 -22.02 -22.70
CA LYS A 201 -5.24 -22.47 -23.82
C LYS A 201 -5.52 -23.92 -24.12
#